data_AF-A0A5Q3QAE2-F1
#
_entry.id   AF-A0A5Q3QAE2-F1
#
_cell.length_a   1.000
_cell.length_b   1.000
_cell.length_c   1.000
_cell.angle_alpha   90.00
_cell.angle_beta   90.00
_cell.angle_gamma   90.00
#
_symmetry.space_group_name_H-M   'P 1'
#
loop_
_entity.id
_entity.type
_entity.pdbx_description
1 polymer ?
#
loop_
_entity_poly.entity_id
_entity_poly.type
_entity_poly.pdbx_seq_one_letter_code
_entity_poly.pdbx_strand_id
1 'polypeptide(L)'
;MNNPANYLRLSTLAVLWGGSFLFIKLALEALSPVQIAFTRIALGALVLVGFCLVARVKLGGLRTPGERKVWGYIVLAGLFGNSLPWFLFAEGEQTISSGLTGVINATTPLWTILFGVLAGTERGLTPARVTGLFVGFLGVLVILAPWQSGGALGWGALACLGGAACYGISFVYIGRAMRTARDNGTTHPPMAFATMQMLAATMLSTLTLPVGGLTPVGLDPVALISVAVLGILGTGFAFSVQYRIISDEGATTASTVTYLIPIVSVLLGWTVLGEQVGLRVIAGMGIILLGVALGRSRPPKRDKRSRPDPESGAERTDTGPSDRARPETDGDTGRCVTVSSPTHHSSRDSSPSPGPHEERR
;
A
#
# COMPACT_ATOMS: atom_id res chain seq x y z
N MET A 1 2.48 22.19 -1.79
CA MET A 1 1.94 21.88 -0.46
C MET A 1 1.70 23.21 0.20
N ASN A 2 0.44 23.62 0.36
CA ASN A 2 0.12 25.03 0.64
C ASN A 2 -0.65 25.18 1.98
N ASN A 3 -0.72 24.11 2.78
CA ASN A 3 -1.35 24.08 4.08
C ASN A 3 -0.31 23.66 5.14
N PRO A 4 0.00 24.51 6.14
CA PRO A 4 0.99 24.19 7.19
C PRO A 4 0.59 22.96 8.01
N ALA A 5 -0.70 22.63 8.13
CA ALA A 5 -1.16 21.44 8.84
C ALA A 5 -0.66 20.14 8.20
N ASN A 6 -0.43 20.10 6.88
CA ASN A 6 0.06 18.90 6.20
C ASN A 6 1.56 18.69 6.38
N TYR A 7 2.34 19.77 6.46
CA TYR A 7 3.73 19.70 6.92
C TYR A 7 3.81 19.19 8.36
N LEU A 8 2.99 19.75 9.27
CA LEU A 8 2.94 19.28 10.66
C LEU A 8 2.58 17.79 10.76
N ARG A 9 1.55 17.33 10.04
CA ARG A 9 1.15 15.90 10.01
C ARG A 9 2.27 14.99 9.50
N LEU A 10 3.00 15.39 8.45
CA LEU A 10 4.15 14.63 7.93
C LEU A 10 5.31 14.59 8.93
N SER A 11 5.63 15.71 9.59
CA SER A 11 6.66 15.77 10.62
C SER A 11 6.30 14.91 11.83
N THR A 12 5.06 14.99 12.32
CA THR A 12 4.55 14.13 13.40
C THR A 12 4.66 12.65 13.01
N LEU A 13 4.26 12.28 11.79
CA LEU A 13 4.33 10.90 11.32
C LEU A 13 5.78 10.41 11.14
N ALA A 14 6.68 11.28 10.69
CA ALA A 14 8.12 11.00 10.59
C ALA A 14 8.73 10.74 11.98
N VAL A 15 8.37 11.55 12.98
CA VAL A 15 8.79 11.37 14.38
C VAL A 15 8.25 10.05 14.95
N LEU A 16 6.97 9.74 14.75
CA LEU A 16 6.34 8.52 15.26
C LEU A 16 6.90 7.23 14.61
N TRP A 17 7.15 7.24 13.30
CA TRP A 17 7.67 6.07 12.59
C TRP A 17 9.20 5.94 12.62
N GLY A 18 9.96 7.04 12.62
CA GLY A 18 11.41 7.02 12.83
C GLY A 18 11.77 6.71 14.29
N GLY A 19 11.04 7.28 15.24
CA GLY A 19 11.16 6.98 16.66
C GLY A 19 10.63 5.60 17.07
N SER A 20 9.97 4.85 16.18
CA SER A 20 9.54 3.48 16.50
C SER A 20 10.73 2.58 16.86
N PHE A 21 11.89 2.73 16.22
CA PHE A 21 13.07 1.92 16.52
C PHE A 21 13.67 2.30 17.90
N LEU A 22 13.67 3.59 18.26
CA LEU A 22 14.04 4.04 19.63
C LEU A 22 13.20 3.31 20.70
N PHE A 23 11.87 3.29 20.52
CA PHE A 23 10.97 2.66 21.50
C PHE A 23 10.98 1.12 21.45
N ILE A 24 11.39 0.49 20.34
CA ILE A 24 11.64 -0.96 20.31
C ILE A 24 12.86 -1.27 21.17
N LYS A 25 13.97 -0.54 20.96
CA LYS A 25 15.21 -0.70 21.73
C LYS A 25 15.00 -0.55 23.24
N LEU A 26 14.24 0.46 23.68
CA LEU A 26 13.87 0.66 25.09
C LEU A 26 12.92 -0.43 25.62
N ALA A 27 12.01 -0.95 24.78
CA ALA A 27 11.10 -2.03 25.19
C ALA A 27 11.82 -3.38 25.37
N LEU A 28 12.92 -3.62 24.64
CA LEU A 28 13.75 -4.83 24.75
C LEU A 28 14.48 -4.98 26.09
N GLU A 29 14.53 -3.93 26.93
CA GLU A 29 15.13 -4.00 28.27
C GLU A 29 14.32 -4.86 29.24
N ALA A 30 13.01 -5.08 28.98
CA ALA A 30 12.11 -5.84 29.86
C ALA A 30 11.08 -6.75 29.16
N LEU A 31 10.99 -6.71 27.82
CA LEU A 31 10.01 -7.46 27.02
C LEU A 31 10.69 -8.24 25.89
N SER A 32 10.21 -9.45 25.61
CA SER A 32 10.71 -10.22 24.46
C SER A 32 10.25 -9.61 23.12
N PRO A 33 10.97 -9.84 22.01
CA PRO A 33 10.52 -9.43 20.67
C PRO A 33 9.11 -9.87 20.30
N VAL A 34 8.67 -11.04 20.79
CA VAL A 34 7.29 -11.54 20.63
C VAL A 34 6.30 -10.68 21.41
N GLN A 35 6.61 -10.33 22.67
CA GLN A 35 5.77 -9.48 23.52
C GLN A 35 5.65 -8.06 22.95
N ILE A 36 6.76 -7.48 22.47
CA ILE A 36 6.79 -6.15 21.84
C ILE A 36 5.93 -6.14 20.58
N ALA A 37 6.14 -7.09 19.67
CA ALA A 37 5.39 -7.19 18.42
C ALA A 37 3.89 -7.39 18.68
N PHE A 38 3.51 -8.37 19.52
CA PHE A 38 2.11 -8.62 19.88
C PHE A 38 1.44 -7.40 20.52
N THR A 39 2.06 -6.80 21.54
CA THR A 39 1.48 -5.68 22.29
C THR A 39 1.31 -4.44 21.41
N ARG A 40 2.31 -4.14 20.56
CA ARG A 40 2.22 -3.06 19.57
C ARG A 40 1.04 -3.26 18.60
N ILE A 41 0.88 -4.48 18.08
CA ILE A 41 -0.20 -4.82 17.14
C ILE A 41 -1.56 -4.75 17.83
N ALA A 42 -1.71 -5.34 19.02
CA ALA A 42 -2.96 -5.37 19.78
C ALA A 42 -3.43 -3.96 20.16
N LEU A 43 -2.55 -3.11 20.71
CA LEU A 43 -2.87 -1.72 21.04
C LEU A 43 -3.17 -0.88 19.79
N GLY A 44 -2.42 -1.07 18.70
CA GLY A 44 -2.69 -0.42 17.41
C GLY A 44 -4.05 -0.83 16.82
N ALA A 45 -4.42 -2.11 16.96
CA ALA A 45 -5.71 -2.64 16.56
C ALA A 45 -6.86 -2.05 17.39
N LEU A 46 -6.73 -2.00 18.71
CA LEU A 46 -7.73 -1.41 19.60
C LEU A 46 -8.01 0.06 19.27
N VAL A 47 -6.97 0.85 19.04
CA VAL A 47 -7.10 2.27 18.66
C VAL A 47 -7.74 2.42 17.27
N LEU A 48 -7.35 1.62 16.28
CA LEU A 48 -7.98 1.65 14.94
C LEU A 48 -9.42 1.12 14.93
N VAL A 49 -9.78 0.17 15.80
CA VAL A 49 -11.17 -0.26 16.02
C VAL A 49 -11.96 0.88 16.66
N GLY A 50 -11.41 1.55 17.68
CA GLY A 50 -12.02 2.72 18.30
C GLY A 50 -12.32 3.84 17.30
N PHE A 51 -11.37 4.18 16.42
CA PHE A 51 -11.59 5.15 15.35
C PHE A 51 -12.66 4.68 14.35
N CYS A 52 -12.67 3.41 13.95
CA CYS A 52 -13.71 2.86 13.08
C CYS A 52 -15.12 2.90 13.72
N LEU A 53 -15.24 2.64 15.03
CA LEU A 53 -16.50 2.72 15.76
C LEU A 53 -17.01 4.17 15.82
N VAL A 54 -16.16 5.12 16.21
CA VAL A 54 -16.50 6.56 16.27
C VAL A 54 -16.88 7.10 14.89
N ALA A 55 -16.13 6.74 13.84
CA ALA A 55 -16.41 7.13 12.46
C ALA A 55 -17.52 6.29 11.77
N ARG A 56 -18.13 5.32 12.49
CA ARG A 56 -19.15 4.38 12.00
C ARG A 56 -18.75 3.61 10.72
N VAL A 57 -17.44 3.37 10.56
CA VAL A 57 -16.83 2.68 9.42
C VAL A 57 -17.10 1.18 9.51
N LYS A 58 -17.83 0.65 8.52
CA LYS A 58 -18.11 -0.79 8.41
C LYS A 58 -16.90 -1.55 7.85
N LEU A 59 -16.41 -2.53 8.61
CA LEU A 59 -15.44 -3.52 8.15
C LEU A 59 -16.13 -4.54 7.20
N GLY A 60 -15.36 -5.22 6.36
CA GLY A 60 -15.87 -6.25 5.45
C GLY A 60 -16.31 -7.52 6.18
N GLY A 61 -17.39 -8.16 5.72
CA GLY A 61 -17.89 -9.41 6.30
C GLY A 61 -17.10 -10.64 5.85
N LEU A 62 -17.67 -11.82 6.09
CA LEU A 62 -17.17 -13.13 5.65
C LEU A 62 -18.29 -13.96 4.98
N ARG A 63 -19.37 -13.30 4.55
CA ARG A 63 -20.60 -13.93 4.07
C ARG A 63 -20.43 -14.46 2.65
N THR A 64 -19.83 -13.66 1.76
CA THR A 64 -19.62 -14.05 0.36
C THR A 64 -18.26 -14.73 0.14
N PRO A 65 -18.11 -15.57 -0.91
CA PRO A 65 -16.80 -16.09 -1.32
C PRO A 65 -15.80 -14.98 -1.67
N GLY A 66 -16.29 -13.87 -2.23
CA GLY A 66 -15.49 -12.68 -2.54
C GLY A 66 -14.90 -12.02 -1.28
N GLU A 67 -15.73 -11.79 -0.27
CA GLU A 67 -15.30 -11.29 1.05
C GLU A 67 -14.26 -12.21 1.71
N ARG A 68 -14.48 -13.53 1.69
CA ARG A 68 -13.51 -14.51 2.21
C ARG A 68 -12.16 -14.43 1.50
N LYS A 69 -12.17 -14.20 0.18
CA LYS A 69 -10.96 -14.01 -0.63
C LYS A 69 -10.24 -12.69 -0.30
N VAL A 70 -10.98 -11.61 -0.03
CA VAL A 70 -10.41 -10.35 0.49
C VAL A 70 -9.74 -10.61 1.85
N TRP A 71 -10.43 -11.27 2.79
CA TRP A 71 -9.86 -11.59 4.10
C TRP A 71 -8.63 -12.50 4.00
N GLY A 72 -8.59 -13.48 3.10
CA GLY A 72 -7.38 -14.28 2.84
C GLY A 72 -6.17 -13.43 2.44
N TYR A 73 -6.35 -12.44 1.56
CA TYR A 73 -5.29 -11.49 1.23
C TYR A 73 -4.96 -10.53 2.39
N ILE A 74 -5.94 -10.18 3.25
CA ILE A 74 -5.72 -9.35 4.44
C ILE A 74 -4.95 -10.10 5.54
N VAL A 75 -5.16 -11.41 5.71
CA VAL A 75 -4.37 -12.25 6.62
C VAL A 75 -2.91 -12.29 6.16
N LEU A 76 -2.66 -12.45 4.87
CA LEU A 76 -1.29 -12.42 4.31
C LEU A 76 -0.66 -11.01 4.42
N ALA A 77 -1.41 -9.94 4.20
CA ALA A 77 -0.96 -8.57 4.45
C ALA A 77 -0.76 -8.26 5.95
N GLY A 78 -1.50 -8.93 6.86
CA GLY A 78 -1.31 -8.86 8.30
C GLY A 78 0.00 -9.51 8.74
N LEU A 79 0.22 -10.75 8.25
CA LEU A 79 1.44 -11.53 8.49
C LEU A 79 2.69 -10.78 8.02
N PHE A 80 2.76 -10.47 6.72
CA PHE A 80 3.94 -9.85 6.11
C PHE A 80 4.01 -8.33 6.31
N GLY A 81 2.91 -7.67 6.70
CA GLY A 81 2.90 -6.22 6.94
C GLY A 81 3.16 -5.83 8.38
N ASN A 82 2.83 -6.68 9.36
CA ASN A 82 2.88 -6.31 10.77
C ASN A 82 3.50 -7.42 11.64
N SER A 83 2.88 -8.61 11.70
CA SER A 83 3.25 -9.67 12.66
C SER A 83 4.70 -10.13 12.49
N LEU A 84 5.08 -10.54 11.28
CA LEU A 84 6.42 -11.00 10.97
C LEU A 84 7.46 -9.86 10.95
N PRO A 85 7.25 -8.72 10.24
CA PRO A 85 8.27 -7.68 10.20
C PRO A 85 8.54 -7.04 11.56
N TRP A 86 7.54 -6.78 12.41
CA TRP A 86 7.78 -6.09 13.69
C TRP A 86 8.44 -7.01 14.72
N PHE A 87 8.15 -8.32 14.66
CA PHE A 87 8.95 -9.33 15.35
C PHE A 87 10.41 -9.32 14.86
N LEU A 88 10.64 -9.38 13.54
CA LEU A 88 11.99 -9.38 12.95
C LEU A 88 12.79 -8.09 13.23
N PHE A 89 12.13 -6.93 13.36
CA PHE A 89 12.80 -5.69 13.78
C PHE A 89 13.20 -5.73 15.27
N ALA A 90 12.32 -6.20 16.15
CA ALA A 90 12.63 -6.34 17.57
C ALA A 90 13.68 -7.43 17.85
N GLU A 91 13.65 -8.55 17.13
CA GLU A 91 14.72 -9.56 17.14
C GLU A 91 16.04 -8.98 16.65
N GLY A 92 16.01 -8.18 15.57
CA GLY A 92 17.22 -7.60 15.03
C GLY A 92 17.86 -6.56 15.96
N GLU A 93 17.05 -5.73 16.59
CA GLU A 93 17.48 -4.75 17.59
C GLU A 93 18.05 -5.37 18.88
N GLN A 94 17.94 -6.69 19.10
CA GLN A 94 18.75 -7.35 20.14
C GLN A 94 20.26 -7.27 19.84
N THR A 95 20.64 -7.20 18.55
CA THR A 95 22.06 -7.25 18.10
C THR A 95 22.54 -6.04 17.30
N ILE A 96 21.63 -5.21 16.77
CA ILE A 96 21.99 -3.97 16.05
C ILE A 96 21.40 -2.71 16.71
N SER A 97 21.85 -1.54 16.24
CA SER A 97 21.42 -0.23 16.72
C SER A 97 20.07 0.18 16.09
N SER A 98 19.24 0.89 16.84
CA SER A 98 17.94 1.40 16.38
C SER A 98 18.06 2.34 15.17
N GLY A 99 19.11 3.18 15.15
CA GLY A 99 19.47 4.01 14.00
C GLY A 99 19.75 3.16 12.75
N LEU A 100 20.56 2.10 12.89
CA LEU A 100 20.86 1.17 11.79
C LEU A 100 19.61 0.40 11.32
N THR A 101 18.75 -0.05 12.24
CA THR A 101 17.47 -0.70 11.90
C THR A 101 16.59 0.19 11.03
N GLY A 102 16.45 1.47 11.38
CA GLY A 102 15.65 2.41 10.59
C GLY A 102 16.21 2.70 9.20
N VAL A 103 17.54 2.67 9.02
CA VAL A 103 18.16 2.75 7.68
C VAL A 103 17.97 1.46 6.87
N ILE A 104 18.05 0.28 7.48
CA ILE A 104 17.71 -0.99 6.81
C ILE A 104 16.23 -1.01 6.40
N ASN A 105 15.33 -0.49 7.24
CA ASN A 105 13.91 -0.35 6.91
C ASN A 105 13.65 0.55 5.68
N ALA A 106 14.50 1.55 5.42
CA ALA A 106 14.40 2.41 4.25
C ALA A 106 14.61 1.66 2.90
N THR A 107 15.05 0.40 2.94
CA THR A 107 15.14 -0.49 1.76
C THR A 107 13.80 -1.02 1.27
N THR A 108 12.73 -0.91 2.09
CA THR A 108 11.37 -1.37 1.78
C THR A 108 10.87 -1.07 0.34
N PRO A 109 11.12 0.11 -0.26
CA PRO A 109 10.69 0.39 -1.64
C PRO A 109 11.38 -0.48 -2.71
N LEU A 110 12.62 -0.94 -2.46
CA LEU A 110 13.35 -1.85 -3.36
C LEU A 110 12.63 -3.20 -3.42
N TRP A 111 12.32 -3.77 -2.25
CA TRP A 111 11.55 -5.00 -2.10
C TRP A 111 10.13 -4.86 -2.66
N THR A 112 9.49 -3.71 -2.47
CA THR A 112 8.15 -3.42 -3.00
C THR A 112 8.13 -3.47 -4.53
N ILE A 113 9.15 -2.92 -5.19
CA ILE A 113 9.27 -2.99 -6.67
C ILE A 113 9.62 -4.41 -7.11
N LEU A 114 10.55 -5.10 -6.44
CA LEU A 114 10.92 -6.49 -6.75
C LEU A 114 9.71 -7.44 -6.69
N PHE A 115 9.02 -7.49 -5.55
CA PHE A 115 7.83 -8.33 -5.40
C PHE A 115 6.65 -7.84 -6.25
N GLY A 116 6.54 -6.53 -6.48
CA GLY A 116 5.55 -5.95 -7.40
C GLY A 116 5.70 -6.45 -8.84
N VAL A 117 6.94 -6.60 -9.32
CA VAL A 117 7.26 -7.18 -10.64
C VAL A 117 7.03 -8.69 -10.65
N LEU A 118 7.58 -9.43 -9.67
CA LEU A 118 7.42 -10.90 -9.56
C LEU A 118 5.95 -11.32 -9.44
N ALA A 119 5.10 -10.50 -8.83
CA ALA A 119 3.67 -10.74 -8.71
C ALA A 119 2.84 -10.35 -9.96
N GLY A 120 3.48 -9.86 -11.03
CA GLY A 120 2.84 -9.37 -12.25
C GLY A 120 2.03 -8.08 -12.08
N THR A 121 2.19 -7.39 -10.94
CA THR A 121 1.37 -6.22 -10.57
C THR A 121 1.97 -4.89 -11.01
N GLU A 122 3.30 -4.77 -11.05
CA GLU A 122 3.99 -3.58 -11.55
C GLU A 122 4.24 -3.73 -13.05
N ARG A 123 3.83 -2.72 -13.84
CA ARG A 123 3.97 -2.73 -15.31
C ARG A 123 4.77 -1.50 -15.74
N GLY A 124 5.85 -1.73 -16.49
CA GLY A 124 6.77 -0.68 -16.93
C GLY A 124 7.85 -0.35 -15.91
N LEU A 125 8.86 -1.22 -15.82
CA LEU A 125 10.16 -0.82 -15.26
C LEU A 125 10.79 0.21 -16.19
N THR A 126 10.87 1.46 -15.74
CA THR A 126 11.64 2.50 -16.45
C THR A 126 13.13 2.31 -16.13
N PRO A 127 14.06 2.77 -17.01
CA PRO A 127 15.48 2.77 -16.69
C PRO A 127 15.78 3.47 -15.36
N ALA A 128 15.12 4.61 -15.08
CA ALA A 128 15.25 5.32 -13.79
C ALA A 128 14.84 4.47 -12.57
N ARG A 129 13.79 3.65 -12.68
CA ARG A 129 13.39 2.67 -11.64
C ARG A 129 14.46 1.61 -11.41
N VAL A 130 15.03 1.07 -12.49
CA VAL A 130 16.08 0.04 -12.43
C VAL A 130 17.38 0.62 -11.85
N THR A 131 17.84 1.78 -12.33
CA THR A 131 19.00 2.51 -11.79
C THR A 131 18.79 2.87 -10.31
N GLY A 132 17.61 3.37 -9.95
CA GLY A 132 17.26 3.65 -8.55
C GLY A 132 17.31 2.40 -7.65
N LEU A 133 16.90 1.24 -8.17
CA LEU A 133 17.04 -0.04 -7.48
C LEU A 133 18.50 -0.44 -7.27
N PHE A 134 19.34 -0.36 -8.30
CA PHE A 134 20.76 -0.66 -8.20
C PHE A 134 21.50 0.29 -7.24
N VAL A 135 21.24 1.60 -7.33
CA VAL A 135 21.82 2.60 -6.40
C VAL A 135 21.36 2.31 -4.97
N GLY A 136 20.07 2.05 -4.75
CA GLY A 136 19.55 1.68 -3.43
C GLY A 136 20.22 0.43 -2.86
N PHE A 137 20.38 -0.61 -3.68
CA PHE A 137 21.07 -1.85 -3.29
C PHE A 137 22.55 -1.65 -2.98
N LEU A 138 23.26 -0.81 -3.74
CA LEU A 138 24.64 -0.40 -3.42
C LEU A 138 24.71 0.30 -2.05
N GLY A 139 23.71 1.10 -1.69
CA GLY A 139 23.60 1.70 -0.37
C GLY A 139 23.46 0.65 0.75
N VAL A 140 22.68 -0.41 0.53
CA VAL A 140 22.59 -1.56 1.47
C VAL A 140 23.93 -2.25 1.62
N LEU A 141 24.61 -2.53 0.51
CA LEU A 141 25.94 -3.14 0.51
C LEU A 141 26.95 -2.27 1.28
N VAL A 142 26.96 -0.95 1.07
CA VAL A 142 27.82 -0.01 1.81
C VAL A 142 27.58 -0.08 3.32
N ILE A 143 26.32 -0.19 3.77
CA ILE A 143 25.99 -0.30 5.19
C ILE A 143 26.49 -1.61 5.79
N LEU A 144 26.17 -2.74 5.16
CA LEU A 144 26.45 -4.08 5.68
C LEU A 144 27.93 -4.47 5.54
N ALA A 145 28.63 -3.89 4.56
CA ALA A 145 30.06 -4.06 4.28
C ALA A 145 30.59 -5.51 4.42
N PRO A 146 29.97 -6.53 3.79
CA PRO A 146 30.33 -7.95 3.94
C PRO A 146 31.76 -8.30 3.50
N TRP A 147 32.48 -7.37 2.86
CA TRP A 147 33.88 -7.51 2.45
C TRP A 147 34.91 -7.18 3.54
N GLN A 148 34.48 -6.73 4.73
CA GLN A 148 35.41 -6.54 5.85
C GLN A 148 35.74 -7.87 6.53
N SER A 149 36.94 -7.99 7.12
CA SER A 149 37.32 -9.14 7.94
C SER A 149 36.41 -9.24 9.17
N GLY A 150 35.73 -10.39 9.32
CA GLY A 150 34.63 -10.56 10.28
C GLY A 150 33.23 -10.25 9.72
N GLY A 151 33.12 -9.89 8.44
CA GLY A 151 31.90 -9.48 7.72
C GLY A 151 30.84 -10.56 7.48
N ALA A 152 30.70 -11.53 8.38
CA ALA A 152 29.47 -12.32 8.45
C ALA A 152 28.30 -11.35 8.72
N LEU A 153 27.26 -11.38 7.88
CA LEU A 153 26.07 -10.55 8.08
C LEU A 153 25.43 -10.91 9.42
N GLY A 154 25.55 -10.02 10.40
CA GLY A 154 25.01 -10.23 11.75
C GLY A 154 23.52 -10.54 11.69
N TRP A 155 23.08 -11.53 12.48
CA TRP A 155 21.71 -12.07 12.42
C TRP A 155 20.64 -10.98 12.46
N GLY A 156 20.80 -9.95 13.30
CA GLY A 156 19.83 -8.87 13.36
C GLY A 156 19.76 -7.99 12.11
N ALA A 157 20.86 -7.79 11.39
CA ALA A 157 20.83 -7.09 10.11
C ALA A 157 20.08 -7.91 9.04
N LEU A 158 20.22 -9.24 9.05
CA LEU A 158 19.43 -10.16 8.22
C LEU A 158 17.95 -10.15 8.61
N ALA A 159 17.63 -10.18 9.90
CA ALA A 159 16.27 -10.11 10.41
C ALA A 159 15.58 -8.80 9.97
N CYS A 160 16.21 -7.65 10.20
CA CYS A 160 15.67 -6.35 9.79
C CYS A 160 15.54 -6.21 8.26
N LEU A 161 16.46 -6.79 7.48
CA LEU A 161 16.35 -6.82 6.02
C LEU A 161 15.19 -7.72 5.56
N GLY A 162 14.98 -8.84 6.24
CA GLY A 162 13.79 -9.69 6.09
C GLY A 162 12.50 -8.95 6.44
N GLY A 163 12.49 -8.15 7.50
CA GLY A 163 11.36 -7.28 7.86
C GLY A 163 11.05 -6.25 6.77
N ALA A 164 12.06 -5.59 6.22
CA ALA A 164 11.92 -4.69 5.08
C ALA A 164 11.41 -5.40 3.81
N ALA A 165 11.82 -6.65 3.58
CA ALA A 165 11.33 -7.48 2.49
C ALA A 165 9.84 -7.88 2.66
N CYS A 166 9.42 -8.21 3.90
CA CYS A 166 8.05 -8.57 4.22
C CYS A 166 7.05 -7.45 3.87
N TYR A 167 7.38 -6.18 4.12
CA TYR A 167 6.53 -5.05 3.68
C TYR A 167 6.26 -5.06 2.16
N GLY A 168 7.26 -5.38 1.34
CA GLY A 168 7.10 -5.50 -0.11
C GLY A 168 6.09 -6.58 -0.52
N ILE A 169 6.12 -7.73 0.18
CA ILE A 169 5.13 -8.81 0.02
C ILE A 169 3.74 -8.35 0.48
N SER A 170 3.66 -7.62 1.60
CA SER A 170 2.41 -7.04 2.10
C SER A 170 1.77 -6.07 1.11
N PHE A 171 2.55 -5.20 0.45
CA PHE A 171 2.03 -4.28 -0.57
C PHE A 171 1.43 -5.00 -1.78
N VAL A 172 1.95 -6.16 -2.18
CA VAL A 172 1.32 -7.01 -3.20
C VAL A 172 -0.03 -7.55 -2.72
N TYR A 173 -0.11 -8.04 -1.48
CA TYR A 173 -1.34 -8.63 -0.95
C TYR A 173 -2.42 -7.61 -0.62
N ILE A 174 -2.10 -6.45 -0.02
CA ILE A 174 -3.09 -5.38 0.20
C ILE A 174 -3.60 -4.84 -1.15
N GLY A 175 -2.73 -4.73 -2.17
CA GLY A 175 -3.13 -4.39 -3.53
C GLY A 175 -4.05 -5.43 -4.18
N ARG A 176 -3.87 -6.73 -3.89
CA ARG A 176 -4.79 -7.80 -4.30
C ARG A 176 -6.13 -7.71 -3.54
N ALA A 177 -6.10 -7.48 -2.23
CA ALA A 177 -7.30 -7.28 -1.40
C ALA A 177 -8.16 -6.10 -1.88
N MET A 178 -7.54 -4.95 -2.15
CA MET A 178 -8.23 -3.75 -2.63
C MET A 178 -8.85 -3.94 -4.02
N ARG A 179 -8.15 -4.63 -4.94
CA ARG A 179 -8.72 -4.97 -6.25
C ARG A 179 -9.90 -5.92 -6.10
N THR A 180 -9.71 -7.07 -5.45
CA THR A 180 -10.78 -8.06 -5.28
C THR A 180 -12.00 -7.49 -4.53
N ALA A 181 -11.83 -6.60 -3.55
CA ALA A 181 -12.95 -5.88 -2.94
C ALA A 181 -13.74 -5.08 -4.00
N ARG A 182 -13.07 -4.23 -4.77
CA ARG A 182 -13.67 -3.44 -5.86
C ARG A 182 -14.34 -4.33 -6.92
N ASP A 183 -13.71 -5.43 -7.31
CA ASP A 183 -14.21 -6.38 -8.29
C ASP A 183 -15.51 -7.09 -7.79
N ASN A 184 -15.63 -7.28 -6.47
CA ASN A 184 -16.85 -7.77 -5.80
C ASN A 184 -17.89 -6.66 -5.52
N GLY A 185 -17.66 -5.43 -5.99
CA GLY A 185 -18.51 -4.26 -5.72
C GLY A 185 -18.39 -3.66 -4.32
N THR A 186 -17.48 -4.14 -3.46
CA THR A 186 -17.28 -3.57 -2.11
C THR A 186 -16.18 -2.51 -2.11
N THR A 187 -16.49 -1.33 -1.56
CA THR A 187 -15.53 -0.24 -1.38
C THR A 187 -15.35 0.03 0.12
N HIS A 188 -14.17 -0.30 0.65
CA HIS A 188 -13.79 0.00 2.02
C HIS A 188 -12.80 1.18 2.04
N PRO A 189 -12.93 2.14 2.98
CA PRO A 189 -11.95 3.21 3.13
C PRO A 189 -10.60 2.62 3.58
N PRO A 190 -9.46 3.28 3.28
CA PRO A 190 -8.14 2.82 3.70
C PRO A 190 -8.01 2.55 5.21
N MET A 191 -8.71 3.32 6.05
CA MET A 191 -8.80 3.06 7.50
C MET A 191 -9.38 1.67 7.80
N ALA A 192 -10.46 1.25 7.14
CA ALA A 192 -11.03 -0.09 7.33
C ALA A 192 -10.05 -1.19 6.89
N PHE A 193 -9.33 -0.99 5.79
CA PHE A 193 -8.28 -1.93 5.36
C PHE A 193 -7.16 -2.04 6.40
N ALA A 194 -6.68 -0.92 6.95
CA ALA A 194 -5.70 -0.92 8.03
C ALA A 194 -6.22 -1.61 9.31
N THR A 195 -7.48 -1.36 9.70
CA THR A 195 -8.10 -2.01 10.87
C THR A 195 -8.26 -3.52 10.66
N MET A 196 -8.73 -3.98 9.49
CA MET A 196 -8.85 -5.40 9.18
C MET A 196 -7.46 -6.09 9.15
N GLN A 197 -6.44 -5.41 8.63
CA GLN A 197 -5.06 -5.90 8.60
C GLN A 197 -4.42 -5.94 10.00
N MET A 198 -4.71 -4.97 10.88
CA MET A 198 -4.34 -5.01 12.30
C MET A 198 -5.03 -6.16 13.05
N LEU A 199 -6.33 -6.36 12.87
CA LEU A 199 -7.08 -7.44 13.53
C LEU A 199 -6.56 -8.82 13.11
N ALA A 200 -6.32 -9.01 11.81
CA ALA A 200 -5.72 -10.25 11.29
C ALA A 200 -4.29 -10.46 11.85
N ALA A 201 -3.47 -9.41 11.90
CA ALA A 201 -2.14 -9.47 12.51
C ALA A 201 -2.19 -9.77 14.02
N THR A 202 -3.16 -9.23 14.74
CA THR A 202 -3.34 -9.50 16.18
C THR A 202 -3.59 -10.98 16.39
N MET A 203 -4.55 -11.55 15.66
CA MET A 203 -4.89 -12.98 15.75
C MET A 203 -3.72 -13.89 15.37
N LEU A 204 -2.93 -13.53 14.36
CA LEU A 204 -1.72 -14.26 13.98
C LEU A 204 -0.63 -14.18 15.07
N SER A 205 -0.41 -13.00 15.65
CA SER A 205 0.58 -12.81 16.72
C SER A 205 0.16 -13.45 18.06
N THR A 206 -1.14 -13.68 18.30
CA THR A 206 -1.58 -14.52 19.43
C THR A 206 -1.01 -15.93 19.32
N LEU A 207 -0.88 -16.48 18.11
CA LEU A 207 -0.35 -17.83 17.86
C LEU A 207 1.15 -17.96 18.14
N THR A 208 1.91 -16.86 18.18
CA THR A 208 3.35 -16.88 18.51
C THR A 208 3.63 -16.70 20.01
N LEU A 209 2.63 -16.31 20.81
CA LEU A 209 2.79 -16.16 22.27
C LEU A 209 3.34 -17.42 22.98
N PRO A 210 2.92 -18.67 22.64
CA PRO A 210 3.47 -19.85 23.30
C PRO A 210 4.97 -20.09 23.03
N VAL A 211 5.54 -19.51 21.98
CA VAL A 211 6.93 -19.76 21.54
C VAL A 211 7.94 -18.82 22.22
N GLY A 212 7.52 -17.60 22.57
CA GLY A 212 8.39 -16.61 23.23
C GLY A 212 7.66 -15.45 23.91
N GLY A 213 6.34 -15.50 24.03
CA GLY A 213 5.50 -14.49 24.68
C GLY A 213 5.17 -14.78 26.15
N LEU A 214 5.39 -16.03 26.62
CA LEU A 214 5.12 -16.47 27.99
C LEU A 214 6.31 -16.29 28.96
N THR A 215 7.39 -15.65 28.52
CA THR A 215 8.50 -15.28 29.41
C THR A 215 8.05 -14.25 30.45
N PRO A 216 8.57 -14.26 31.70
CA PRO A 216 8.25 -13.26 32.70
C PRO A 216 8.48 -11.84 32.16
N VAL A 217 7.47 -10.99 32.27
CA VAL A 217 7.55 -9.57 31.90
C VAL A 217 8.28 -8.81 32.99
N GLY A 218 9.35 -8.09 32.64
CA GLY A 218 9.97 -7.14 33.55
C GLY A 218 9.03 -5.95 33.78
N LEU A 219 8.78 -5.60 35.04
CA LEU A 219 7.91 -4.48 35.41
C LEU A 219 8.63 -3.11 35.34
N ASP A 220 9.46 -2.92 34.33
CA ASP A 220 10.13 -1.65 34.08
C ASP A 220 9.16 -0.62 33.47
N PRO A 221 9.00 0.58 34.06
CA PRO A 221 8.14 1.61 33.50
C PRO A 221 8.57 2.12 32.12
N VAL A 222 9.87 2.18 31.81
CA VAL A 222 10.36 2.75 30.53
C VAL A 222 10.01 1.84 29.35
N ALA A 223 10.23 0.54 29.49
CA ALA A 223 9.86 -0.47 28.51
C ALA A 223 8.34 -0.57 28.32
N LEU A 224 7.58 -0.56 29.42
CA LEU A 224 6.10 -0.62 29.38
C LEU A 224 5.50 0.65 28.74
N ILE A 225 6.03 1.84 29.05
CA ILE A 225 5.64 3.08 28.38
C ILE A 225 6.05 3.06 26.91
N SER A 226 7.23 2.55 26.57
CA SER A 226 7.74 2.48 25.19
C SER A 226 6.87 1.58 24.30
N VAL A 227 6.46 0.40 24.77
CA VAL A 227 5.55 -0.48 24.02
C VAL A 227 4.13 0.09 23.93
N ALA A 228 3.66 0.82 24.95
CA ALA A 228 2.40 1.53 24.91
C ALA A 228 2.41 2.69 23.88
N VAL A 229 3.49 3.48 23.85
CA VAL A 229 3.71 4.54 22.86
C VAL A 229 3.80 3.96 21.44
N LEU A 230 4.51 2.85 21.24
CA LEU A 230 4.58 2.12 19.96
C LEU A 230 3.20 1.72 19.44
N GLY A 231 2.36 1.12 20.28
CA GLY A 231 1.04 0.65 19.90
C GLY A 231 0.04 1.79 19.70
N ILE A 232 -0.09 2.67 20.69
CA ILE A 232 -1.12 3.72 20.70
C ILE A 232 -0.75 4.86 19.74
N LEU A 233 0.45 5.42 19.88
CA LEU A 233 0.88 6.59 19.11
C LEU A 233 1.57 6.20 17.79
N GLY A 234 2.61 5.36 17.87
CA GLY A 234 3.43 4.93 16.73
C GLY A 234 2.71 4.07 15.70
N THR A 235 1.57 3.48 16.09
CA THR A 235 0.78 2.58 15.23
C THR A 235 -0.65 3.09 15.06
N GLY A 236 -1.49 3.07 16.10
CA GLY A 236 -2.92 3.40 16.01
C GLY A 236 -3.20 4.84 15.57
N PHE A 237 -2.65 5.82 16.29
CA PHE A 237 -2.76 7.24 15.93
C PHE A 237 -2.00 7.56 14.64
N ALA A 238 -0.78 7.06 14.47
CA ALA A 238 0.02 7.26 13.26
C ALA A 238 -0.73 6.85 11.97
N PHE A 239 -1.41 5.70 11.96
CA PHE A 239 -2.22 5.30 10.80
C PHE A 239 -3.43 6.21 10.55
N SER A 240 -4.03 6.81 11.58
CA SER A 240 -5.12 7.78 11.40
C SER A 240 -4.62 9.12 10.82
N VAL A 241 -3.42 9.57 11.24
CA VAL A 241 -2.74 10.73 10.63
C VAL A 241 -2.36 10.45 9.19
N GLN A 242 -1.74 9.30 8.91
CA GLN A 242 -1.38 8.88 7.55
C GLN A 242 -2.61 8.82 6.63
N TYR A 243 -3.74 8.28 7.11
CA TYR A 243 -4.97 8.27 6.35
C TYR A 243 -5.45 9.68 5.98
N ARG A 244 -5.37 10.65 6.90
CA ARG A 244 -5.70 12.06 6.62
C ARG A 244 -4.76 12.70 5.58
N ILE A 245 -3.47 12.35 5.56
CA ILE A 245 -2.57 12.83 4.50
C ILE A 245 -2.93 12.19 3.15
N ILE A 246 -3.33 10.91 3.14
CA ILE A 246 -3.81 10.20 1.94
C ILE A 246 -5.13 10.79 1.42
N SER A 247 -6.07 11.22 2.26
CA SER A 247 -7.29 11.90 1.82
C SER A 247 -7.05 13.32 1.32
N ASP A 248 -6.20 14.07 2.01
CA ASP A 248 -6.11 15.52 1.81
C ASP A 248 -5.06 15.91 0.74
N GLU A 249 -4.01 15.11 0.52
CA GLU A 249 -2.98 15.33 -0.52
C GLU A 249 -2.65 14.09 -1.37
N GLY A 250 -3.23 12.93 -1.08
CA GLY A 250 -3.03 11.71 -1.86
C GLY A 250 -1.78 10.91 -1.47
N ALA A 251 -1.77 9.65 -1.92
CA ALA A 251 -0.74 8.66 -1.55
C ALA A 251 0.70 9.02 -1.98
N THR A 252 0.89 9.92 -2.97
CA THR A 252 2.24 10.37 -3.34
C THR A 252 2.85 11.22 -2.23
N THR A 253 2.17 12.27 -1.76
CA THR A 253 2.71 13.08 -0.65
C THR A 253 2.74 12.29 0.66
N ALA A 254 1.71 11.50 0.96
CA ALA A 254 1.68 10.65 2.16
C ALA A 254 2.83 9.61 2.22
N SER A 255 3.50 9.33 1.09
CA SER A 255 4.65 8.42 1.03
C SER A 255 6.00 9.14 0.84
N THR A 256 6.08 10.44 1.15
CA THR A 256 7.37 11.12 1.37
C THR A 256 7.92 10.88 2.78
N VAL A 257 7.05 10.61 3.76
CA VAL A 257 7.43 10.33 5.15
C VAL A 257 8.47 9.20 5.28
N THR A 258 8.45 8.22 4.37
CA THR A 258 9.40 7.09 4.37
C THR A 258 10.86 7.51 4.13
N TYR A 259 11.11 8.68 3.54
CA TYR A 259 12.46 9.25 3.42
C TYR A 259 12.93 9.93 4.72
N LEU A 260 11.99 10.36 5.57
CA LEU A 260 12.28 11.02 6.85
C LEU A 260 12.53 10.00 7.97
N ILE A 261 11.87 8.82 7.92
CA ILE A 261 12.06 7.71 8.86
C ILE A 261 13.55 7.43 9.20
N PRO A 262 14.45 7.14 8.23
CA PRO A 262 15.84 6.81 8.53
C PRO A 262 16.64 7.98 9.10
N ILE A 263 16.32 9.22 8.71
CA ILE A 263 16.97 10.43 9.23
C ILE A 263 16.58 10.60 10.70
N VAL A 264 15.28 10.46 11.01
CA VAL A 264 14.76 10.55 12.38
C VAL A 264 15.29 9.41 13.27
N SER A 265 15.34 8.17 12.78
CA SER A 265 15.84 7.04 13.58
C SER A 265 17.33 7.18 13.90
N VAL A 266 18.14 7.63 12.94
CA VAL A 266 19.56 7.94 13.15
C VAL A 266 19.75 9.07 14.16
N LEU A 267 18.97 10.15 14.04
CA LEU A 267 19.04 11.28 14.97
C LEU A 267 18.63 10.88 16.39
N LEU A 268 17.52 10.15 16.57
CA LEU A 268 17.05 9.73 17.89
C LEU A 268 17.96 8.66 18.52
N GLY A 269 18.45 7.70 17.75
CA GLY A 269 19.44 6.72 18.22
C GLY A 269 20.71 7.42 18.72
N TRP A 270 21.21 8.40 17.97
CA TRP A 270 22.40 9.16 18.38
C TRP A 270 22.15 10.06 19.60
N THR A 271 21.04 10.82 19.65
CA THR A 271 20.82 11.84 20.71
C THR A 271 20.21 11.30 22.00
N VAL A 272 19.45 10.20 21.95
CA VAL A 272 18.73 9.66 23.12
C VAL A 272 19.37 8.39 23.65
N LEU A 273 19.81 7.48 22.77
CA LEU A 273 20.48 6.23 23.15
C LEU A 273 22.02 6.32 23.10
N GLY A 274 22.58 7.44 22.64
CA GLY A 274 24.04 7.61 22.49
C GLY A 274 24.68 6.74 21.41
N GLU A 275 23.90 6.21 20.45
CA GLU A 275 24.39 5.30 19.42
C GLU A 275 25.44 5.97 18.53
N GLN A 276 26.63 5.36 18.43
CA GLN A 276 27.70 5.86 17.57
C GLN A 276 27.43 5.50 16.09
N VAL A 277 26.67 6.36 15.40
CA VAL A 277 26.35 6.19 13.97
C VAL A 277 27.56 6.56 13.11
N GLY A 278 28.42 5.57 12.84
CA GLY A 278 29.62 5.74 12.04
C GLY A 278 29.35 6.18 10.59
N LEU A 279 30.30 6.92 10.00
CA LEU A 279 30.24 7.52 8.66
C LEU A 279 29.70 6.59 7.55
N ARG A 280 30.02 5.29 7.63
CA ARG A 280 29.49 4.24 6.73
C ARG A 280 27.96 4.21 6.68
N VAL A 281 27.29 4.30 7.83
CA VAL A 281 25.82 4.24 7.93
C VAL A 281 25.21 5.52 7.35
N ILE A 282 25.82 6.68 7.61
CA ILE A 282 25.39 7.98 7.06
C ILE A 282 25.53 8.00 5.53
N ALA A 283 26.68 7.57 5.00
CA ALA A 283 26.92 7.48 3.56
C ALA A 283 25.95 6.49 2.88
N GLY A 284 25.78 5.30 3.45
CA GLY A 284 24.85 4.29 2.96
C GLY A 284 23.39 4.75 2.99
N MET A 285 22.96 5.46 4.05
CA MET A 285 21.65 6.11 4.12
C MET A 285 21.46 7.11 2.98
N GLY A 286 22.47 7.97 2.73
CA GLY A 286 22.44 8.93 1.62
C GLY A 286 22.28 8.24 0.26
N ILE A 287 22.99 7.14 0.03
CA ILE A 287 22.91 6.33 -1.20
C ILE A 287 21.54 5.65 -1.33
N ILE A 288 20.96 5.10 -0.24
CA ILE A 288 19.60 4.53 -0.26
C ILE A 288 18.57 5.60 -0.60
N LEU A 289 18.61 6.76 0.08
CA LEU A 289 17.69 7.87 -0.16
C LEU A 289 17.78 8.38 -1.61
N LEU A 290 18.99 8.50 -2.16
CA LEU A 290 19.23 8.86 -3.56
C LEU A 290 18.65 7.80 -4.52
N GLY A 291 18.90 6.51 -4.30
CA GLY A 291 18.37 5.42 -5.12
C GLY A 291 16.84 5.39 -5.15
N VAL A 292 16.20 5.51 -3.98
CA VAL A 292 14.73 5.53 -3.86
C VAL A 292 14.13 6.86 -4.38
N ALA A 293 14.87 7.96 -4.40
CA ALA A 293 14.47 9.20 -5.08
C ALA A 293 14.53 9.05 -6.61
N LEU A 294 15.66 8.58 -7.16
CA LEU A 294 15.85 8.31 -8.59
C LEU A 294 14.80 7.32 -9.12
N GLY A 295 14.52 6.26 -8.35
CA GLY A 295 13.50 5.26 -8.69
C GLY A 295 12.05 5.77 -8.67
N ARG A 296 11.80 6.95 -8.10
CA ARG A 296 10.50 7.63 -8.11
C ARG A 296 10.35 8.70 -9.20
N SER A 297 11.43 9.09 -9.88
CA SER A 297 11.36 10.01 -11.01
C SER A 297 10.38 9.50 -12.07
N ARG A 298 9.25 10.21 -12.24
CA ARG A 298 8.25 9.87 -13.25
C ARG A 298 8.91 9.91 -14.63
N PRO A 299 8.61 8.96 -15.54
CA PRO A 299 9.02 9.12 -16.93
C PRO A 299 8.43 10.43 -17.47
N PRO A 300 9.17 11.19 -18.30
CA PRO A 300 8.64 12.40 -18.90
C PRO A 300 7.36 12.06 -19.68
N LYS A 301 6.36 12.93 -19.56
CA LYS A 301 5.05 12.77 -20.22
C LYS A 301 5.28 12.84 -21.73
N ARG A 302 5.50 11.69 -22.39
CA ARG A 302 5.73 11.59 -23.84
C ARG A 302 4.55 12.23 -24.55
N ASP A 303 4.78 13.43 -25.08
CA ASP A 303 3.69 14.25 -25.59
C ASP A 303 3.09 13.60 -26.83
N LYS A 304 1.76 13.54 -26.90
CA LYS A 304 1.03 12.88 -28.00
C LYS A 304 0.84 13.84 -29.19
N ARG A 305 1.87 14.62 -29.51
CA ARG A 305 1.79 15.76 -30.43
C ARG A 305 2.64 15.62 -31.69
N SER A 306 2.59 14.42 -32.27
CA SER A 306 3.12 14.11 -33.60
C SER A 306 2.50 12.82 -34.17
N ARG A 307 1.17 12.84 -34.35
CA ARG A 307 0.55 12.16 -35.49
C ARG A 307 0.33 13.22 -36.57
N PRO A 308 0.75 13.02 -37.82
CA PRO A 308 0.28 13.84 -38.93
C PRO A 308 -1.23 13.60 -39.10
N ASP A 309 -1.99 14.66 -39.37
CA ASP A 309 -3.40 14.54 -39.74
C ASP A 309 -3.49 14.04 -41.20
N PRO A 310 -4.33 13.02 -41.50
CA PRO A 310 -4.36 12.37 -42.81
C PRO A 310 -5.22 13.11 -43.84
N GLU A 311 -5.16 14.44 -43.90
CA GLU A 311 -6.09 15.24 -44.71
C GLU A 311 -5.46 16.54 -45.27
N SER A 312 -4.58 16.39 -46.28
CA SER A 312 -4.09 17.50 -47.13
C SER A 312 -3.50 16.94 -48.43
N GLY A 313 -4.36 16.59 -49.40
CA GLY A 313 -3.94 15.98 -50.67
C GLY A 313 -4.98 16.03 -51.78
N ALA A 314 -5.88 17.02 -51.76
CA ALA A 314 -6.94 17.20 -52.75
C ALA A 314 -6.57 18.32 -53.75
N GLU A 315 -5.59 18.07 -54.60
CA GLU A 315 -5.23 18.99 -55.70
C GLU A 315 -5.91 18.54 -57.01
N ARG A 316 -6.51 19.49 -57.71
CA ARG A 316 -7.30 19.23 -58.93
C ARG A 316 -6.42 19.42 -60.17
N THR A 317 -6.50 18.47 -61.10
CA THR A 317 -6.23 18.73 -62.51
C THR A 317 -7.44 18.30 -63.33
N ASP A 318 -7.90 19.20 -64.20
CA ASP A 318 -9.14 19.08 -64.96
C ASP A 318 -8.83 19.14 -66.46
N THR A 319 -9.02 18.02 -67.16
CA THR A 319 -9.02 17.93 -68.63
C THR A 319 -9.87 16.76 -69.09
N GLY A 320 -11.05 17.04 -69.67
CA GLY A 320 -11.67 16.13 -70.67
C GLY A 320 -11.21 16.49 -72.09
N PRO A 321 -11.93 16.08 -73.16
CA PRO A 321 -13.02 15.09 -73.21
C PRO A 321 -12.88 14.06 -74.38
N SER A 322 -13.63 12.94 -74.37
CA SER A 322 -14.17 12.32 -75.60
C SER A 322 -15.11 11.10 -75.39
N ASP A 323 -16.28 11.18 -76.04
CA ASP A 323 -17.01 10.17 -76.83
C ASP A 323 -17.23 8.68 -76.42
N ARG A 324 -18.50 8.25 -76.59
CA ARG A 324 -19.02 6.89 -76.98
C ARG A 324 -18.89 5.72 -75.96
N ALA A 325 -19.83 4.76 -75.85
CA ALA A 325 -21.21 4.63 -76.38
C ALA A 325 -22.03 3.56 -75.58
N ARG A 326 -23.35 3.48 -75.82
CA ARG A 326 -24.23 2.29 -75.56
C ARG A 326 -24.39 1.48 -76.87
N PRO A 327 -24.68 0.16 -76.85
CA PRO A 327 -26.00 -0.45 -76.54
C PRO A 327 -25.95 -1.30 -75.24
N GLU A 328 -27.03 -1.71 -74.54
CA GLU A 328 -28.38 -2.25 -74.86
C GLU A 328 -28.45 -3.76 -75.20
N THR A 329 -29.46 -4.43 -74.59
CA THR A 329 -29.93 -5.85 -74.60
C THR A 329 -29.63 -6.70 -73.34
N ASP A 330 -30.46 -7.68 -72.93
CA ASP A 330 -31.94 -7.76 -72.85
C ASP A 330 -32.34 -8.92 -71.88
N GLY A 331 -33.55 -8.91 -71.29
CA GLY A 331 -34.09 -9.95 -70.39
C GLY A 331 -33.52 -9.93 -68.94
N ASP A 332 -34.19 -10.47 -67.91
CA ASP A 332 -35.50 -11.14 -67.83
C ASP A 332 -36.26 -10.71 -66.53
N THR A 333 -37.52 -11.12 -66.43
CA THR A 333 -38.60 -10.76 -65.51
C THR A 333 -38.34 -10.91 -63.99
N GLY A 334 -38.98 -10.07 -63.15
CA GLY A 334 -38.83 -10.11 -61.69
C GLY A 334 -39.61 -9.08 -60.82
N ARG A 335 -40.90 -8.82 -61.11
CA ARG A 335 -41.81 -8.00 -60.26
C ARG A 335 -42.18 -8.73 -58.94
N CYS A 336 -42.60 -8.11 -57.82
CA CYS A 336 -42.65 -6.71 -57.36
C CYS A 336 -42.90 -6.65 -55.82
N VAL A 337 -42.68 -5.48 -55.21
CA VAL A 337 -43.15 -4.94 -53.92
C VAL A 337 -44.61 -5.37 -53.59
N THR A 338 -45.09 -5.59 -52.35
CA THR A 338 -45.35 -4.53 -51.32
C THR A 338 -45.74 -5.06 -49.92
N VAL A 339 -45.42 -4.24 -48.91
CA VAL A 339 -45.90 -4.22 -47.51
C VAL A 339 -47.44 -4.27 -47.35
N SER A 340 -47.96 -4.97 -46.33
CA SER A 340 -49.22 -4.60 -45.67
C SER A 340 -49.42 -5.19 -44.25
N SER A 341 -49.95 -4.35 -43.36
CA SER A 341 -50.78 -4.66 -42.17
C SER A 341 -52.10 -3.86 -42.36
N PRO A 342 -53.28 -4.14 -41.74
CA PRO A 342 -53.46 -4.05 -40.26
C PRO A 342 -54.67 -4.81 -39.61
N THR A 343 -54.77 -4.77 -38.25
CA THR A 343 -56.03 -4.84 -37.43
C THR A 343 -56.95 -6.09 -37.54
N HIS A 344 -58.00 -6.37 -36.74
CA HIS A 344 -58.58 -5.93 -35.44
C HIS A 344 -59.25 -7.20 -34.80
N HIS A 345 -59.49 -7.41 -33.49
CA HIS A 345 -60.47 -6.79 -32.55
C HIS A 345 -60.21 -7.39 -31.13
N SER A 346 -60.21 -6.65 -30.01
CA SER A 346 -61.30 -6.48 -28.98
C SER A 346 -62.09 -7.75 -28.57
N SER A 347 -62.51 -7.96 -27.32
CA SER A 347 -63.10 -7.02 -26.32
C SER A 347 -62.81 -7.46 -24.86
N ARG A 348 -62.61 -6.57 -23.86
CA ARG A 348 -63.60 -5.98 -22.89
C ARG A 348 -64.47 -7.00 -22.14
N ASP A 349 -64.88 -6.85 -20.87
CA ASP A 349 -64.70 -5.79 -19.82
C ASP A 349 -65.07 -6.45 -18.44
N SER A 350 -64.99 -5.89 -17.22
CA SER A 350 -64.74 -4.54 -16.65
C SER A 350 -64.26 -4.64 -15.16
N SER A 351 -64.23 -3.52 -14.41
CA SER A 351 -64.00 -3.38 -12.93
C SER A 351 -65.35 -3.05 -12.21
N PRO A 352 -65.49 -2.45 -10.98
CA PRO A 352 -64.52 -2.01 -9.94
C PRO A 352 -64.95 -2.18 -8.44
N SER A 353 -64.17 -1.57 -7.53
CA SER A 353 -64.61 -0.85 -6.29
C SER A 353 -64.72 -1.58 -4.92
N PRO A 354 -64.75 -0.84 -3.76
CA PRO A 354 -63.89 -1.19 -2.61
C PRO A 354 -64.56 -1.21 -1.20
N GLY A 355 -63.76 -1.34 -0.12
CA GLY A 355 -64.19 -1.11 1.28
C GLY A 355 -63.03 -0.96 2.29
N PRO A 356 -63.10 -0.03 3.27
CA PRO A 356 -62.09 0.17 4.35
C PRO A 356 -62.55 -0.36 5.74
N HIS A 357 -61.63 -0.43 6.72
CA HIS A 357 -61.77 -0.47 8.21
C HIS A 357 -60.47 -1.09 8.79
N GLU A 358 -59.98 -0.86 10.02
CA GLU A 358 -60.05 0.27 10.96
C GLU A 358 -58.84 0.20 11.95
N GLU A 359 -58.67 1.23 12.79
CA GLU A 359 -57.65 1.42 13.83
C GLU A 359 -57.91 0.58 15.11
N ARG A 360 -56.86 -0.01 15.76
CA ARG A 360 -56.53 0.20 17.22
C ARG A 360 -55.56 -0.82 17.88
N ARG A 361 -54.78 -0.26 18.82
CA ARG A 361 -54.03 -0.84 19.96
C ARG A 361 -52.77 -1.67 19.64
#